data_AF-A0A1G3WK56-F1
#
_entry.id   AF-A0A1G3WK56-F1
#
_cell.length_a   1.000
_cell.length_b   1.000
_cell.length_c   1.000
_cell.angle_alpha   90.00
_cell.angle_beta   90.00
_cell.angle_gamma   90.00
#
_symmetry.space_group_name_H-M   'P 1'
#
loop_
_entity.id
_entity.type
_entity.pdbx_description
1 polymer ?
#
loop_
_entity_poly.entity_id
_entity_poly.type
_entity_poly.pdbx_seq_one_letter_code
_entity_poly.pdbx_strand_id
1 'polypeptide(L)'
;MNDIKRINRKFLFNLLGVLGLVIAIAFGMIAANIWIEDFNIQFLIYLFSLILLLFVITFFKAKMDRITQLSYLVKIRANQGGPIPMKHTKNPDDMPEYLKSLGYELFAQDLEHALYHRLNRDPIDNRTFKRYLLEVVVLVNQRQNVFYLEQVDQEIAKIQQKYLKEHMRIYRMLITQMKEIGILDDHTKDQIKEILFLRSNWDLFRPNRTVISTVNVGLYRAESAAVMLYSDTYRPSLYYEYHINEIKKLI
;
A
#
# COMPACT_ATOMS: atom_id res chain seq x y z
N MET A 1 -9.23 18.85 -17.90
CA MET A 1 -9.44 19.49 -16.58
C MET A 1 -8.67 18.67 -15.55
N ASN A 2 -7.55 19.20 -15.00
CA ASN A 2 -6.54 18.47 -14.23
C ASN A 2 -7.16 17.45 -13.26
N ASP A 3 -6.90 16.14 -13.43
CA ASP A 3 -7.50 15.06 -12.62
C ASP A 3 -7.29 15.27 -11.12
N ILE A 4 -6.18 15.90 -10.77
CA ILE A 4 -5.85 16.37 -9.42
C ILE A 4 -6.94 17.30 -8.86
N LYS A 5 -7.40 18.30 -9.64
CA LYS A 5 -8.47 19.23 -9.22
C LYS A 5 -9.80 18.49 -9.02
N ARG A 6 -10.11 17.49 -9.87
CA ARG A 6 -11.33 16.68 -9.75
C ARG A 6 -11.31 15.83 -8.48
N ILE A 7 -10.17 15.21 -8.16
CA ILE A 7 -9.99 14.41 -6.95
C ILE A 7 -10.07 15.29 -5.70
N ASN A 8 -9.40 16.44 -5.69
CA ASN A 8 -9.46 17.39 -4.58
C ASN A 8 -10.89 17.90 -4.33
N ARG A 9 -11.66 18.19 -5.39
CA ARG A 9 -13.08 18.59 -5.26
C ARG A 9 -13.93 17.47 -4.66
N LYS A 10 -13.74 16.22 -5.09
CA LYS A 10 -14.43 15.05 -4.51
C LYS A 10 -14.08 14.85 -3.04
N PHE A 11 -12.80 15.03 -2.67
CA PHE A 11 -12.35 14.97 -1.28
C PHE A 11 -13.05 16.03 -0.43
N LEU A 12 -13.01 17.29 -0.87
CA LEU A 12 -13.60 18.42 -0.15
C LEU A 12 -15.12 18.29 -0.02
N PHE A 13 -15.81 17.86 -1.07
CA PHE A 13 -17.26 17.62 -1.02
C PHE A 13 -17.64 16.51 -0.04
N ASN A 14 -16.88 15.41 -0.01
CA ASN A 14 -17.11 14.35 0.98
C ASN A 14 -16.81 14.83 2.41
N LEU A 15 -15.74 15.60 2.61
CA LEU A 15 -15.40 16.16 3.92
C LEU A 15 -16.51 17.10 4.44
N LEU A 16 -16.99 18.01 3.59
CA LEU A 16 -18.10 18.91 3.94
C LEU A 16 -19.39 18.13 4.20
N GLY A 17 -19.66 17.07 3.43
CA GLY A 17 -20.80 16.18 3.66
C GLY A 17 -20.75 15.50 5.04
N VAL A 18 -19.58 15.01 5.46
CA VAL A 18 -19.39 14.43 6.81
C VAL A 18 -19.64 15.48 7.88
N LEU A 19 -19.00 16.65 7.76
CA LEU A 19 -19.14 17.72 8.73
C LEU A 19 -20.61 18.15 8.86
N GLY A 20 -21.31 18.34 7.74
CA GLY A 20 -22.73 18.69 7.74
C GLY A 20 -23.59 17.62 8.42
N LEU A 21 -23.31 16.34 8.19
CA LEU A 21 -24.05 15.24 8.79
C LEU A 21 -23.80 15.13 10.31
N VAL A 22 -22.55 15.29 10.76
CA VAL A 22 -22.20 15.32 12.18
C VAL A 22 -22.90 16.49 12.89
N ILE A 23 -22.89 17.67 12.27
CA ILE A 23 -23.59 18.85 12.80
C ILE A 23 -25.11 18.61 12.87
N ALA A 24 -25.70 18.00 11.84
CA ALA A 24 -27.12 17.68 11.82
C ALA A 24 -27.52 16.67 12.92
N ILE A 25 -26.70 15.64 13.15
CA ILE A 25 -26.90 14.68 14.25
C ILE A 25 -26.81 15.39 15.59
N ALA A 26 -25.77 16.19 15.81
CA ALA A 26 -25.58 16.94 17.06
C ALA A 26 -26.76 17.89 17.32
N PHE A 27 -27.24 18.58 16.28
CA PHE A 27 -28.41 19.44 16.37
C PHE A 27 -29.68 18.64 16.70
N GLY A 28 -29.87 17.47 16.08
CA GLY A 28 -30.97 16.57 16.40
C GLY A 28 -30.97 16.11 17.87
N MET A 29 -29.79 15.83 18.43
CA MET A 29 -29.66 15.48 19.85
C MET A 29 -29.99 16.66 20.77
N ILE A 30 -29.53 17.87 20.44
CA ILE A 30 -29.85 19.08 21.23
C ILE A 30 -31.34 19.40 21.16
N ALA A 31 -31.94 19.32 19.97
CA ALA A 31 -33.37 19.53 19.79
C ALA A 31 -34.20 18.49 20.56
N ALA A 32 -33.80 17.22 20.55
CA ALA A 32 -34.46 16.18 21.36
C ALA A 32 -34.42 16.51 22.86
N ASN A 33 -33.31 17.05 23.37
CA ASN A 33 -33.20 17.42 24.79
C ASN A 33 -34.12 18.59 25.18
N ILE A 34 -34.32 19.56 24.28
CA ILE A 34 -35.13 20.75 24.56
C ILE A 34 -36.64 20.48 24.41
N TRP A 35 -37.02 19.65 23.43
CA TRP A 35 -38.42 19.54 22.99
C TRP A 35 -39.13 18.26 23.42
N ILE A 36 -38.42 17.24 23.91
CA ILE A 36 -39.00 15.95 24.31
C ILE A 36 -38.85 15.83 25.82
N GLU A 37 -39.94 15.73 26.57
CA GLU A 37 -39.87 15.57 28.03
C GLU A 37 -39.65 14.12 28.47
N ASP A 38 -40.08 13.14 27.66
CA ASP A 38 -39.92 11.71 27.98
C ASP A 38 -38.46 11.27 27.81
N PHE A 39 -37.84 10.97 28.95
CA PHE A 39 -36.46 10.51 29.03
C PHE A 39 -36.18 9.22 28.25
N ASN A 40 -37.14 8.29 28.16
CA ASN A 40 -36.96 7.04 27.41
C ASN A 40 -36.84 7.31 25.91
N ILE A 41 -37.64 8.26 25.40
CA ILE A 41 -37.61 8.68 24.00
C ILE A 41 -36.31 9.43 23.71
N GLN A 42 -35.88 10.33 24.60
CA GLN A 42 -34.57 10.99 24.48
C GLN A 42 -33.41 9.99 24.41
N PHE A 43 -33.41 9.00 25.31
CA PHE A 43 -32.38 7.96 25.36
C PHE A 43 -32.33 7.15 24.05
N LEU A 44 -33.47 6.76 23.50
CA LEU A 44 -33.55 6.07 22.21
C LEU A 44 -32.99 6.91 21.06
N ILE A 45 -33.27 8.23 21.04
CA ILE A 45 -32.73 9.15 20.04
C ILE A 45 -31.21 9.24 20.15
N TYR A 46 -30.65 9.32 21.35
CA TYR A 46 -29.21 9.35 21.56
C TYR A 46 -28.54 8.04 21.13
N LEU A 47 -29.13 6.90 21.49
CA LEU A 47 -28.62 5.60 21.09
C LEU A 47 -28.62 5.44 19.56
N PHE A 48 -29.72 5.80 18.92
CA PHE A 48 -29.83 5.77 17.46
C PHE A 48 -28.83 6.72 16.78
N SER A 49 -28.67 7.93 17.32
CA SER A 49 -27.70 8.93 16.83
C SER A 49 -26.27 8.41 16.94
N LEU A 50 -25.92 7.72 18.03
CA LEU A 50 -24.60 7.11 18.21
C LEU A 50 -24.35 6.00 17.17
N ILE A 51 -25.33 5.10 16.97
CA ILE A 51 -25.23 4.02 15.97
C ILE A 51 -25.06 4.61 14.57
N LEU A 52 -25.86 5.62 14.23
CA LEU A 52 -25.78 6.31 12.95
C LEU A 52 -24.41 6.97 12.76
N LEU A 53 -23.88 7.61 13.79
CA LEU A 53 -22.57 8.28 13.74
C LEU A 53 -21.43 7.27 13.56
N LEU A 54 -21.49 6.10 14.20
CA LEU A 54 -20.54 5.00 13.97
C LEU A 54 -20.59 4.51 12.52
N PHE A 55 -21.78 4.36 11.96
CA PHE A 55 -21.95 3.95 10.56
C PHE A 55 -21.40 4.99 9.59
N VAL A 56 -21.71 6.27 9.81
CA VAL A 56 -21.22 7.40 9.01
C VAL A 56 -19.69 7.45 9.04
N ILE A 57 -19.07 7.46 10.21
CA ILE A 57 -17.61 7.50 10.35
C ILE A 57 -16.97 6.34 9.58
N THR A 58 -17.51 5.15 9.75
CA THR A 58 -17.02 3.93 9.10
C THR A 58 -17.08 4.03 7.58
N PHE A 59 -18.25 4.37 7.04
CA PHE A 59 -18.48 4.47 5.59
C PHE A 59 -17.60 5.57 4.96
N PHE A 60 -17.54 6.75 5.59
CA PHE A 60 -16.77 7.86 5.06
C PHE A 60 -15.26 7.65 5.18
N LYS A 61 -14.78 7.00 6.24
CA LYS A 61 -13.36 6.62 6.35
C LYS A 61 -12.92 5.79 5.14
N ALA A 62 -13.68 4.74 4.80
CA ALA A 62 -13.37 3.88 3.64
C ALA A 62 -13.34 4.68 2.33
N LYS A 63 -14.31 5.59 2.14
CA LYS A 63 -14.38 6.46 0.96
C LYS A 63 -13.21 7.44 0.88
N MET A 64 -12.81 8.02 2.01
CA MET A 64 -11.70 8.96 2.11
C MET A 64 -10.35 8.29 1.88
N ASP A 65 -10.15 7.08 2.40
CA ASP A 65 -8.95 6.29 2.15
C ASP A 65 -8.79 5.99 0.66
N ARG A 66 -9.87 5.57 -0.03
CA ARG A 66 -9.86 5.33 -1.48
C ARG A 66 -9.51 6.58 -2.28
N ILE A 67 -10.10 7.74 -1.93
CA ILE A 67 -9.82 9.01 -2.62
C ILE A 67 -8.36 9.43 -2.40
N THR A 68 -7.83 9.22 -1.20
CA THR A 68 -6.44 9.54 -0.85
C THR A 68 -5.46 8.67 -1.63
N GLN A 69 -5.69 7.35 -1.71
CA GLN A 69 -4.87 6.45 -2.52
C GLN A 69 -4.91 6.83 -4.00
N LEU A 70 -6.09 7.14 -4.54
CA LEU A 70 -6.22 7.60 -5.92
C LEU A 70 -5.48 8.92 -6.17
N SER A 71 -5.53 9.85 -5.22
CA SER A 71 -4.77 11.11 -5.27
C SER A 71 -3.27 10.87 -5.35
N TYR A 72 -2.74 9.96 -4.53
CA TYR A 72 -1.32 9.59 -4.56
C TYR A 72 -0.92 9.03 -5.92
N LEU A 73 -1.69 8.06 -6.43
CA LEU A 73 -1.44 7.43 -7.72
C LEU A 73 -1.49 8.45 -8.88
N VAL A 74 -2.48 9.36 -8.89
CA VAL A 74 -2.56 10.41 -9.92
C VAL A 74 -1.39 11.38 -9.82
N LYS A 75 -0.97 11.77 -8.62
CA LYS A 75 0.19 12.66 -8.45
C LYS A 75 1.51 12.00 -8.86
N ILE A 76 1.66 10.69 -8.62
CA ILE A 76 2.81 9.92 -9.09
C ILE A 76 2.82 9.86 -10.62
N ARG A 77 1.68 9.54 -11.25
CA ARG A 77 1.57 9.53 -12.73
C ARG A 77 1.84 10.91 -13.35
N ALA A 78 1.37 11.98 -12.71
CA ALA A 78 1.60 13.34 -13.19
C ALA A 78 3.07 13.78 -13.10
N ASN A 79 3.84 13.16 -12.20
CA ASN A 79 5.26 13.45 -11.98
C ASN A 79 6.11 12.18 -12.18
N GLN A 80 5.75 11.37 -13.17
CA GLN A 80 6.36 10.06 -13.37
C GLN A 80 7.85 10.20 -13.69
N GLY A 81 8.69 9.48 -12.94
CA GLY A 81 10.12 9.37 -13.20
C GLY A 81 10.41 8.53 -14.45
N GLY A 82 11.57 8.75 -15.06
CA GLY A 82 12.02 7.98 -16.22
C GLY A 82 12.48 6.56 -15.87
N PRO A 83 12.76 5.70 -16.86
CA PRO A 83 13.38 4.40 -16.64
C PRO A 83 14.70 4.52 -15.86
N ILE A 84 14.98 3.54 -15.01
CA ILE A 84 16.18 3.51 -14.15
C ILE A 84 17.22 2.60 -14.80
N PRO A 85 18.47 3.03 -14.97
CA PRO A 85 19.50 2.18 -15.56
C PRO A 85 19.79 0.96 -14.66
N MET A 86 19.83 -0.23 -15.26
CA MET A 86 20.12 -1.49 -14.58
C MET A 86 21.63 -1.63 -14.35
N LYS A 87 22.06 -1.60 -13.09
CA LYS A 87 23.47 -1.79 -12.71
C LYS A 87 23.74 -3.23 -12.28
N HIS A 88 22.88 -3.77 -11.42
CA HIS A 88 23.04 -5.08 -10.79
C HIS A 88 22.11 -6.14 -11.38
N THR A 89 21.08 -5.72 -12.12
CA THR A 89 20.03 -6.61 -12.65
C THR A 89 20.22 -7.01 -14.12
N LYS A 90 21.37 -6.71 -14.73
CA LYS A 90 21.63 -7.01 -16.16
C LYS A 90 21.51 -8.49 -16.50
N ASN A 91 21.90 -9.36 -15.56
CA ASN A 91 21.70 -10.80 -15.65
C ASN A 91 20.82 -11.27 -14.48
N PRO A 92 19.58 -11.72 -14.74
CA PRO A 92 18.66 -12.22 -13.72
C PRO A 92 19.18 -13.45 -12.98
N ASP A 93 20.07 -14.23 -13.59
CA ASP A 93 20.67 -15.40 -12.95
C ASP A 93 21.58 -15.00 -11.77
N ASP A 94 22.10 -13.77 -11.77
CA ASP A 94 22.97 -13.24 -10.71
C ASP A 94 22.16 -12.61 -9.56
N MET A 95 20.87 -12.33 -9.80
CA MET A 95 20.00 -11.64 -8.83
C MET A 95 19.78 -12.44 -7.53
N PRO A 96 19.56 -13.78 -7.56
CA PRO A 96 19.53 -14.61 -6.36
C PRO A 96 20.74 -14.45 -5.45
N GLU A 97 21.95 -14.42 -6.01
CA GLU A 97 23.19 -14.29 -5.24
C GLU A 97 23.35 -12.87 -4.70
N TYR A 98 23.03 -11.87 -5.53
CA TYR A 98 23.06 -10.48 -5.11
C TYR A 98 22.10 -10.20 -3.95
N LEU A 99 20.86 -10.70 -4.00
CA LEU A 99 19.88 -10.57 -2.91
C LEU A 99 20.40 -11.23 -1.63
N LYS A 100 20.98 -12.43 -1.72
CA LYS A 100 21.61 -13.09 -0.56
C LYS A 100 22.74 -12.25 0.04
N SER A 101 23.57 -11.62 -0.80
CA SER A 101 24.66 -10.74 -0.34
C SER A 101 24.15 -9.51 0.44
N LEU A 102 22.93 -9.05 0.14
CA LEU A 102 22.25 -7.97 0.84
C LEU A 102 21.48 -8.43 2.09
N GLY A 103 21.61 -9.71 2.48
CA GLY A 103 20.98 -10.28 3.65
C GLY A 103 19.52 -10.71 3.45
N TYR A 104 19.08 -10.91 2.21
CA TYR A 104 17.77 -11.52 1.96
C TYR A 104 17.85 -13.04 2.08
N GLU A 105 16.87 -13.62 2.78
CA GLU A 105 16.68 -15.06 2.91
C GLU A 105 15.69 -15.56 1.85
N LEU A 106 16.04 -16.65 1.18
CA LEU A 106 15.10 -17.36 0.30
C LEU A 106 14.04 -18.06 1.14
N PHE A 107 12.77 -17.80 0.86
CA PHE A 107 11.65 -18.44 1.55
C PHE A 107 10.99 -19.53 0.70
N ALA A 108 10.74 -19.22 -0.57
CA ALA A 108 10.09 -20.13 -1.52
C ALA A 108 10.71 -19.96 -2.92
N GLN A 109 10.80 -21.06 -3.66
CA GLN A 109 11.26 -21.07 -5.05
C GLN A 109 10.52 -22.17 -5.79
N ASP A 110 9.84 -21.81 -6.85
CA ASP A 110 9.15 -22.74 -7.74
C ASP A 110 9.39 -22.35 -9.22
N LEU A 111 8.57 -22.88 -10.12
CA LEU A 111 8.66 -22.59 -11.55
C LEU A 111 8.10 -21.21 -11.91
N GLU A 112 7.23 -20.64 -11.08
CA GLU A 112 6.51 -19.39 -11.32
C GLU A 112 7.23 -18.19 -10.71
N HIS A 113 7.81 -18.33 -9.52
CA HIS A 113 8.53 -17.27 -8.82
C HIS A 113 9.58 -17.78 -7.83
N ALA A 114 10.43 -16.84 -7.40
CA ALA A 114 11.28 -16.98 -6.22
C ALA A 114 10.98 -15.84 -5.26
N LEU A 115 10.72 -16.16 -3.98
CA LEU A 115 10.39 -15.21 -2.94
C LEU A 115 11.54 -15.09 -1.94
N TYR A 116 12.03 -13.86 -1.81
CA TYR A 116 13.06 -13.46 -0.87
C TYR A 116 12.51 -12.49 0.15
N HIS A 117 13.05 -12.54 1.36
CA HIS A 117 12.60 -11.67 2.44
C HIS A 117 13.76 -11.23 3.34
N ARG A 118 13.63 -10.03 3.90
CA ARG A 118 14.57 -9.46 4.86
C ARG A 118 13.78 -8.74 5.95
N LEU A 119 14.09 -9.06 7.20
CA LEU A 119 13.47 -8.41 8.36
C LEU A 119 14.45 -7.43 8.99
N ASN A 120 14.14 -6.13 8.87
CA ASN A 120 14.97 -5.06 9.42
C ASN A 120 14.25 -4.36 10.57
N ARG A 121 15.01 -3.73 11.47
CA ARG A 121 14.44 -2.73 12.39
C ARG A 121 13.92 -1.57 11.54
N ASP A 122 12.71 -1.08 11.84
CA ASP A 122 12.09 0.01 11.09
C ASP A 122 12.99 1.26 11.13
N PRO A 123 13.60 1.67 10.00
CA PRO A 123 14.54 2.79 9.97
C PRO A 123 13.84 4.15 10.01
N ILE A 124 12.52 4.20 9.81
CA ILE A 124 11.73 5.44 9.74
C ILE A 124 11.11 5.76 11.09
N ASP A 125 10.70 4.73 11.85
CA ASP A 125 10.07 4.91 13.16
C ASP A 125 11.04 4.57 14.32
N ASN A 126 11.80 5.58 14.77
CA ASN A 126 12.81 5.46 15.82
C ASN A 126 12.25 5.37 17.26
N ARG A 127 11.03 4.84 17.45
CA ARG A 127 10.43 4.70 18.78
C ARG A 127 11.15 3.65 19.64
N THR A 128 10.95 3.78 20.96
CA THR A 128 11.57 2.97 22.02
C THR A 128 11.24 1.47 21.92
N PHE A 129 10.11 1.10 21.31
CA PHE A 129 9.74 -0.29 21.09
C PHE A 129 10.29 -0.80 19.75
N LYS A 130 10.93 -1.98 19.75
CA LYS A 130 11.46 -2.64 18.55
C LYS A 130 10.31 -2.93 17.57
N ARG A 131 10.19 -2.12 16.52
CA ARG A 131 9.30 -2.35 15.38
C ARG A 131 10.11 -2.88 14.21
N TYR A 132 9.56 -3.85 13.50
CA TYR A 132 10.21 -4.46 12.36
C TYR A 132 9.50 -4.11 11.05
N LEU A 133 10.31 -3.85 10.04
CA LEU A 133 9.93 -3.65 8.65
C LEU A 133 10.30 -4.92 7.89
N LEU A 134 9.30 -5.53 7.23
CA LEU A 134 9.51 -6.67 6.37
C LEU A 134 9.66 -6.19 4.92
N GLU A 135 10.79 -6.48 4.32
CA GLU A 135 11.05 -6.24 2.90
C GLU A 135 10.95 -7.57 2.17
N VAL A 136 10.10 -7.63 1.14
CA VAL A 136 9.86 -8.81 0.32
C VAL A 136 10.22 -8.49 -1.12
N VAL A 137 11.05 -9.33 -1.73
CA VAL A 137 11.38 -9.26 -3.15
C VAL A 137 10.89 -10.54 -3.82
N VAL A 138 10.07 -10.39 -4.84
CA VAL A 138 9.53 -11.49 -5.63
C VAL A 138 10.13 -11.40 -7.02
N LEU A 139 10.86 -12.43 -7.42
CA LEU A 139 11.34 -12.59 -8.78
C LEU A 139 10.33 -13.45 -9.54
N VAL A 140 9.58 -12.83 -10.45
CA VAL A 140 8.55 -13.50 -11.25
C VAL A 140 9.19 -14.03 -12.53
N ASN A 141 8.93 -15.30 -12.85
CA ASN A 141 9.42 -15.93 -14.06
C ASN A 141 8.81 -15.25 -15.31
N GLN A 142 9.61 -15.09 -16.36
CA GLN A 142 9.20 -14.55 -17.67
C GLN A 142 7.96 -15.25 -18.25
N ARG A 143 7.80 -16.56 -17.98
CA ARG A 143 6.68 -17.36 -18.51
C ARG A 143 5.32 -16.96 -17.96
N GLN A 144 5.29 -16.27 -16.82
CA GLN A 144 4.04 -15.77 -16.24
C GLN A 144 3.58 -14.52 -16.97
N ASN A 145 2.28 -14.39 -17.22
CA ASN A 145 1.73 -13.23 -17.93
C ASN A 145 1.49 -12.02 -17.02
N VAL A 146 1.44 -12.23 -15.70
CA VAL A 146 1.10 -11.21 -14.70
C VAL A 146 2.24 -10.99 -13.72
N PHE A 147 2.31 -9.80 -13.10
CA PHE A 147 3.26 -9.50 -12.02
C PHE A 147 2.78 -10.06 -10.67
N TYR A 148 1.47 -10.05 -10.45
CA TYR A 148 0.86 -10.46 -9.19
C TYR A 148 0.43 -11.93 -9.24
N LEU A 149 0.90 -12.71 -8.27
CA LEU A 149 0.58 -14.13 -8.11
C LEU A 149 -0.11 -14.33 -6.75
N GLU A 150 -1.25 -15.03 -6.72
CA GLU A 150 -2.01 -15.26 -5.47
C GLU A 150 -1.21 -16.10 -4.45
N GLN A 151 -0.35 -16.99 -4.93
CA GLN A 151 0.50 -17.84 -4.10
C GLN A 151 1.47 -17.02 -3.23
N VAL A 152 1.98 -15.91 -3.75
CA VAL A 152 2.87 -14.98 -3.04
C VAL A 152 2.19 -14.43 -1.78
N ASP A 153 0.90 -14.11 -1.83
CA ASP A 153 0.18 -13.60 -0.66
C ASP A 153 0.06 -14.64 0.45
N GLN A 154 -0.10 -15.91 0.09
CA GLN A 154 -0.13 -17.02 1.05
C GLN A 154 1.24 -17.24 1.67
N GLU A 155 2.31 -17.16 0.88
CA GLU A 155 3.69 -17.28 1.34
C GLU A 155 4.09 -16.14 2.27
N ILE A 156 3.75 -14.89 1.91
CA ILE A 156 3.92 -13.73 2.77
C ILE A 156 3.20 -13.93 4.10
N ALA A 157 1.97 -14.46 4.09
CA ALA A 157 1.24 -14.76 5.33
C ALA A 157 1.97 -15.79 6.21
N LYS A 158 2.63 -16.80 5.60
CA LYS A 158 3.46 -17.78 6.33
C LYS A 158 4.70 -17.12 6.93
N ILE A 159 5.39 -16.23 6.19
CA ILE A 159 6.54 -15.45 6.71
C ILE A 159 6.11 -14.62 7.93
N GLN A 160 4.96 -13.94 7.84
CA GLN A 160 4.44 -13.16 8.95
C GLN A 160 4.16 -14.04 10.18
N GLN A 161 3.58 -15.23 9.99
CA GLN A 161 3.34 -16.17 11.08
C GLN A 161 4.64 -16.69 11.69
N LYS A 162 5.68 -16.96 10.89
CA LYS A 162 7.01 -17.36 11.37
C LYS A 162 7.57 -16.33 12.36
N TYR A 163 7.66 -15.07 11.95
CA TYR A 163 8.22 -14.02 12.82
C TYR A 163 7.34 -13.66 14.01
N LEU A 164 6.02 -13.79 13.88
CA LEU A 164 5.11 -13.63 15.01
C LEU A 164 5.37 -14.67 16.11
N LYS A 165 5.66 -15.94 15.73
CA LYS A 165 6.05 -16.99 16.68
C LYS A 165 7.38 -16.69 17.36
N GLU A 166 8.29 -16.00 16.67
CA GLU A 166 9.58 -15.55 17.20
C GLU A 166 9.49 -14.24 18.01
N HIS A 167 8.27 -13.80 18.37
CA HIS A 167 8.00 -12.54 19.08
C HIS A 167 8.48 -11.26 18.35
N MET A 168 8.76 -11.34 17.05
CA MET A 168 9.13 -10.20 16.22
C MET A 168 7.88 -9.67 15.50
N ARG A 169 7.31 -8.59 16.04
CA ARG A 169 6.12 -7.97 15.45
C ARG A 169 6.49 -7.14 14.22
N ILE A 170 6.11 -7.65 13.05
CA ILE A 170 6.13 -6.89 11.80
C ILE A 170 5.07 -5.80 11.84
N TYR A 171 5.49 -4.55 11.71
CA TYR A 171 4.57 -3.42 11.72
C TYR A 171 4.15 -3.03 10.30
N ARG A 172 5.09 -3.17 9.36
CA ARG A 172 4.98 -2.64 8.00
C ARG A 172 5.67 -3.58 7.03
N MET A 173 5.18 -3.61 5.79
CA MET A 173 5.74 -4.44 4.74
C MET A 173 5.90 -3.69 3.42
N LEU A 174 7.01 -3.92 2.75
CA LEU A 174 7.32 -3.43 1.41
C LEU A 174 7.48 -4.62 0.49
N ILE A 175 6.79 -4.62 -0.65
CA ILE A 175 6.81 -5.73 -1.61
C ILE A 175 7.30 -5.19 -2.95
N THR A 176 8.43 -5.70 -3.42
CA THR A 176 8.94 -5.43 -4.76
C THR A 176 8.72 -6.66 -5.63
N GLN A 177 7.98 -6.52 -6.73
CA GLN A 177 7.77 -7.59 -7.71
C GLN A 177 8.59 -7.27 -8.96
N MET A 178 9.61 -8.07 -9.24
CA MET A 178 10.49 -7.90 -10.38
C MET A 178 10.20 -8.96 -11.43
N LYS A 179 10.08 -8.54 -12.68
CA LYS A 179 9.85 -9.44 -13.80
C LYS A 179 10.59 -8.93 -15.02
N GLU A 180 11.23 -9.82 -15.76
CA GLU A 180 11.79 -9.46 -17.05
C GLU A 180 10.70 -9.27 -18.11
N ILE A 181 10.85 -8.21 -18.89
CA ILE A 181 9.93 -7.86 -19.98
C ILE A 181 10.67 -7.88 -21.31
N GLY A 182 10.09 -8.57 -22.30
CA GLY A 182 10.65 -8.63 -23.65
C GLY A 182 10.25 -7.44 -24.53
N ILE A 183 9.04 -6.90 -24.33
CA ILE A 183 8.47 -5.80 -25.14
C ILE A 183 7.81 -4.79 -24.19
N LEU A 184 8.06 -3.49 -24.41
CA LEU A 184 7.46 -2.40 -23.64
C LEU A 184 6.27 -1.79 -24.40
N ASP A 185 5.19 -2.57 -24.54
CA ASP A 185 3.92 -2.12 -25.10
C ASP A 185 3.01 -1.47 -24.05
N ASP A 186 1.88 -0.90 -24.48
CA ASP A 186 0.95 -0.23 -23.57
C ASP A 186 0.33 -1.20 -22.56
N HIS A 187 0.15 -2.47 -22.93
CA HIS A 187 -0.33 -3.51 -22.03
C HIS A 187 0.66 -3.78 -20.89
N THR A 188 1.95 -3.96 -21.22
CA THR A 188 3.03 -4.17 -20.24
C THR A 188 3.21 -2.95 -19.35
N LYS A 189 3.14 -1.74 -19.93
CA LYS A 189 3.15 -0.49 -19.16
C LYS A 189 1.97 -0.44 -18.18
N ASP A 190 0.79 -0.90 -18.56
CA ASP A 190 -0.38 -0.90 -17.68
C ASP A 190 -0.23 -1.90 -16.53
N GLN A 191 0.34 -3.08 -16.76
CA GLN A 191 0.68 -4.04 -15.69
C GLN A 191 1.73 -3.48 -14.70
N ILE A 192 2.71 -2.73 -15.19
CA ILE A 192 3.74 -2.08 -14.36
C ILE A 192 3.16 -0.86 -13.59
N LYS A 193 2.17 -0.17 -14.17
CA LYS A 193 1.52 1.00 -13.56
C LYS A 193 0.59 0.66 -12.39
N GLU A 194 0.37 -0.61 -12.09
CA GLU A 194 -0.34 -1.05 -10.89
C GLU A 194 0.55 -0.95 -9.66
N ILE A 195 0.78 0.27 -9.15
CA ILE A 195 1.23 0.41 -7.76
C ILE A 195 0.04 0.18 -6.86
N LEU A 196 0.05 -0.95 -6.16
CA LEU A 196 -0.90 -1.26 -5.10
C LEU A 196 -0.44 -0.58 -3.81
N PHE A 197 -0.97 0.62 -3.56
CA PHE A 197 -0.93 1.23 -2.21
C PHE A 197 -1.96 0.52 -1.32
N LEU A 198 -1.64 -0.69 -0.86
CA LEU A 198 -2.53 -1.46 0.00
C LEU A 198 -2.44 -1.02 1.45
N ARG A 199 -2.85 0.22 1.78
CA ARG A 199 -3.05 0.60 3.19
C ARG A 199 -4.30 -0.11 3.73
N SER A 200 -4.22 -1.42 3.94
CA SER A 200 -5.28 -2.25 4.52
C SER A 200 -5.33 -2.04 6.02
N ASN A 201 -5.88 -0.91 6.45
CA ASN A 201 -6.21 -0.64 7.86
C ASN A 201 -7.60 -1.16 8.25
N TRP A 202 -8.31 -1.87 7.37
CA TRP A 202 -9.73 -2.21 7.55
C TRP A 202 -9.99 -3.58 8.18
N ASP A 203 -8.98 -4.43 8.34
CA ASP A 203 -9.23 -5.74 8.95
C ASP A 203 -9.29 -5.60 10.48
N LEU A 204 -10.46 -5.20 11.00
CA LEU A 204 -10.77 -5.10 12.42
C LEU A 204 -10.50 -6.43 13.17
N PHE A 205 -10.42 -7.54 12.43
CA PHE A 205 -10.13 -8.89 12.90
C PHE A 205 -8.76 -9.45 12.45
N ARG A 206 -7.94 -8.70 11.69
CA ARG A 206 -6.57 -9.11 11.31
C ARG A 206 -5.57 -7.94 11.45
N PRO A 207 -5.05 -7.65 12.65
CA PRO A 207 -4.23 -6.48 12.95
C PRO A 207 -2.79 -6.47 12.37
N ASN A 208 -2.44 -7.38 11.44
CA ASN A 208 -1.06 -7.63 11.01
C ASN A 208 -0.77 -7.40 9.51
N ARG A 209 -1.63 -6.69 8.76
CA ARG A 209 -1.46 -6.50 7.31
C ARG A 209 -1.28 -5.03 6.89
N THR A 210 -0.28 -4.34 7.43
CA THR A 210 0.10 -3.02 6.87
C THR A 210 1.12 -3.22 5.75
N VAL A 211 0.68 -3.77 4.62
CA VAL A 211 1.43 -3.56 3.37
C VAL A 211 1.43 -2.06 3.12
N ILE A 212 2.60 -1.47 2.93
CA ILE A 212 2.67 -0.02 2.69
C ILE A 212 2.65 0.27 1.20
N SER A 213 3.36 -0.55 0.44
CA SER A 213 3.49 -0.38 -0.99
C SER A 213 3.95 -1.68 -1.63
N THR A 214 3.23 -2.07 -2.67
CA THR A 214 3.68 -3.06 -3.65
C THR A 214 4.08 -2.31 -4.92
N VAL A 215 5.30 -2.53 -5.41
CA VAL A 215 5.82 -1.89 -6.62
C VAL A 215 6.22 -2.96 -7.61
N ASN A 216 5.65 -2.86 -8.81
CA ASN A 216 5.98 -3.72 -9.95
C ASN A 216 7.13 -3.08 -10.73
N VAL A 217 8.16 -3.88 -11.01
CA VAL A 217 9.38 -3.47 -11.71
C VAL A 217 9.57 -4.37 -12.93
N GLY A 218 9.37 -3.81 -14.12
CA GLY A 218 9.70 -4.46 -15.38
C GLY A 218 11.17 -4.26 -15.72
N LEU A 219 11.95 -5.34 -15.80
CA LEU A 219 13.36 -5.31 -16.21
C LEU A 219 13.44 -5.44 -17.74
N TYR A 220 13.73 -4.34 -18.44
CA TYR A 220 13.82 -4.31 -19.90
C TYR A 220 15.27 -4.48 -20.35
N ARG A 221 15.64 -5.74 -20.67
CA ARG A 221 17.04 -6.09 -21.01
C ARG A 221 17.56 -5.39 -22.26
N ALA A 222 16.71 -5.24 -23.29
CA ALA A 222 17.11 -4.66 -24.57
C ALA A 222 17.73 -3.26 -24.41
N GLU A 223 17.24 -2.49 -23.44
CA GLU A 223 17.74 -1.13 -23.14
C GLU A 223 18.55 -1.07 -21.84
N SER A 224 18.79 -2.21 -21.17
CA SER A 224 19.41 -2.25 -19.82
C SER A 224 18.74 -1.28 -18.84
N ALA A 225 17.41 -1.20 -18.88
CA ALA A 225 16.63 -0.25 -18.11
C ALA A 225 15.48 -0.94 -17.35
N ALA A 226 15.23 -0.53 -16.11
CA ALA A 226 14.10 -0.96 -15.32
C ALA A 226 12.99 0.10 -15.38
N VAL A 227 11.77 -0.36 -15.60
CA VAL A 227 10.57 0.46 -15.70
C VAL A 227 9.67 0.16 -14.51
N MET A 228 9.33 1.18 -13.74
CA MET A 228 8.34 1.11 -12.68
C MET A 228 7.55 2.42 -12.63
N LEU A 229 6.35 2.41 -12.06
CA LEU A 229 5.65 3.66 -11.78
C LEU A 229 6.23 4.26 -10.48
N TYR A 230 6.89 5.40 -10.61
CA TYR A 230 7.38 6.16 -9.45
C TYR A 230 7.50 7.64 -9.77
N SER A 231 7.77 8.46 -8.75
CA SER A 231 8.02 9.89 -8.92
C SER A 231 9.29 10.32 -8.19
N ASP A 232 10.14 11.10 -8.84
CA ASP A 232 11.33 11.70 -8.21
C ASP A 232 10.99 12.91 -7.34
N THR A 233 9.92 13.63 -7.69
CA THR A 233 9.54 14.91 -7.05
C THR A 233 8.39 14.77 -6.05
N TYR A 234 7.56 13.73 -6.17
CA TYR A 234 6.41 13.52 -5.29
C TYR A 234 6.55 12.28 -4.40
N ARG A 235 6.41 12.47 -3.09
CA ARG A 235 6.63 11.44 -2.07
C ARG A 235 5.40 11.35 -1.16
N PRO A 236 4.47 10.40 -1.38
CA PRO A 236 3.25 10.28 -0.58
C PRO A 236 3.50 9.85 0.87
N SER A 237 4.65 9.21 1.16
CA SER A 237 5.08 8.89 2.51
C SER A 237 6.60 8.63 2.56
N LEU A 238 7.19 8.74 3.76
CA LEU A 238 8.59 8.37 3.99
C LEU A 238 8.88 6.89 3.66
N TYR A 239 7.90 6.01 3.86
CA TYR A 239 8.05 4.59 3.56
C TYR A 239 8.02 4.31 2.06
N TYR A 240 7.22 5.06 1.31
CA TYR A 240 7.25 4.99 -0.14
C TYR A 240 8.60 5.48 -0.69
N GLU A 241 9.11 6.60 -0.19
CA GLU A 241 10.45 7.09 -0.56
C GLU A 241 11.52 6.04 -0.25
N TYR A 242 11.51 5.48 0.96
CA TYR A 242 12.43 4.41 1.35
C TYR A 242 12.33 3.20 0.42
N HIS A 243 11.11 2.74 0.09
CA HIS A 243 10.90 1.60 -0.80
C HIS A 243 11.46 1.85 -2.20
N ILE A 244 11.17 3.01 -2.80
CA ILE A 244 11.71 3.38 -4.12
C ILE A 244 13.23 3.46 -4.09
N ASN A 245 13.81 3.97 -3.00
CA ASN A 245 15.26 4.03 -2.85
C ASN A 245 15.90 2.65 -2.69
N GLU A 246 15.28 1.72 -1.94
CA GLU A 246 15.74 0.33 -1.87
C GLU A 246 15.65 -0.34 -3.24
N ILE A 247 14.56 -0.17 -3.98
CA ILE A 247 14.43 -0.69 -5.34
C ILE A 247 15.53 -0.13 -6.26
N LYS A 248 15.81 1.17 -6.19
CA LYS A 248 16.90 1.81 -6.96
C LYS A 248 18.30 1.26 -6.61
N LYS A 249 18.50 0.73 -5.40
CA LYS A 249 19.76 0.04 -5.02
C LYS A 249 19.83 -1.38 -5.55
N LEU A 250 18.68 -2.05 -5.67
CA LEU A 250 18.58 -3.42 -6.17
C LEU A 250 18.79 -3.51 -7.69
N ILE A 251 18.41 -2.47 -8.43
CA ILE A 251 18.43 -2.41 -9.91
C ILE A 251 19.82 -2.07 -10.44
#